data_AF-A0A9P6FXT2-F1
#
_entry.id   AF-A0A9P6FXT2-F1
#
_cell.length_a   1.000
_cell.length_b   1.000
_cell.length_c   1.000
_cell.angle_alpha   90.00
_cell.angle_beta   90.00
_cell.angle_gamma   90.00
#
_symmetry.space_group_name_H-M   'P 1'
#
loop_
_entity.id
_entity.type
_entity.pdbx_description
1 polymer ?
#
loop_
_entity_poly.entity_id
_entity_poly.type
_entity_poly.pdbx_seq_one_letter_code
_entity_poly.pdbx_strand_id
1 'polypeptide(L)'
;MFRLAPLRARLSTRVLSAASTRTLMTVRRPFLAQRSAAMPLLQSTPVWNGMKTNIYGAQQLRTMFIQTETTPNQDSLKFIPGTAVMPDSSTAEFLDARNAMSSPLAKKLFQIDGVRGVFFGPDFVTITKDQDAIWQLMKPDIYSAIMDFFASGQPIINEDSDGAGLHNDTMINEDDSEVVQMIKELLDTRIRPSIQDDGGDIEYRGFVDGVVKLKLKGACRTCDSSTVTLKNGIENMLMHYIPEVTAVEQAFDAEDEVSQLEFEKLERRLYNQ
;
A
#
# COMPACT_ATOMS: atom_id res chain seq x y z
N MET A 1 -2.15 72.65 -23.76
CA MET A 1 -1.85 72.17 -25.13
C MET A 1 -2.28 70.72 -25.22
N PHE A 2 -3.43 70.46 -25.88
CA PHE A 2 -3.56 69.65 -27.11
C PHE A 2 -3.47 68.13 -26.86
N ARG A 3 -4.37 67.24 -27.31
CA ARG A 3 -5.71 67.30 -27.95
C ARG A 3 -6.14 65.81 -28.11
N LEU A 4 -7.44 65.53 -27.89
CA LEU A 4 -8.34 64.61 -28.65
C LEU A 4 -7.98 63.12 -28.92
N ALA A 5 -9.00 62.28 -28.67
CA ALA A 5 -9.32 60.95 -29.23
C ALA A 5 -9.52 61.00 -30.78
N PRO A 6 -10.13 60.01 -31.51
CA PRO A 6 -10.62 58.64 -31.23
C PRO A 6 -10.28 57.63 -32.39
N LEU A 7 -10.84 56.39 -32.41
CA LEU A 7 -11.55 55.81 -33.58
C LEU A 7 -11.96 54.32 -33.42
N ARG A 8 -13.20 54.03 -33.82
CA ARG A 8 -13.85 52.71 -34.03
C ARG A 8 -13.61 52.19 -35.45
N ALA A 9 -13.62 50.86 -35.65
CA ALA A 9 -14.21 50.12 -36.79
C ALA A 9 -14.21 48.61 -36.45
N ARG A 10 -15.31 47.87 -36.28
CA ARG A 10 -16.37 47.35 -37.17
C ARG A 10 -15.94 46.31 -38.23
N LEU A 11 -16.61 45.14 -38.13
CA LEU A 11 -17.09 44.18 -39.15
C LEU A 11 -16.15 43.07 -39.65
N SER A 12 -16.53 41.80 -39.41
CA SER A 12 -16.83 40.87 -40.52
C SER A 12 -17.69 39.68 -40.06
N THR A 13 -18.92 39.67 -40.58
CA THR A 13 -19.74 38.53 -41.09
C THR A 13 -18.93 37.34 -41.64
N ARG A 14 -19.38 36.08 -41.78
CA ARG A 14 -20.71 35.48 -42.06
C ARG A 14 -20.55 33.93 -42.02
N VAL A 15 -21.64 33.24 -41.64
CA VAL A 15 -22.25 32.05 -42.29
C VAL A 15 -21.43 30.76 -42.45
N LEU A 16 -21.92 29.69 -41.82
CA LEU A 16 -21.78 28.31 -42.34
C LEU A 16 -23.16 27.80 -42.77
N SER A 17 -23.22 27.43 -44.04
CA SER A 17 -24.37 26.90 -44.78
C SER A 17 -24.46 25.38 -44.61
N ALA A 18 -25.71 24.90 -44.58
CA ALA A 18 -26.10 23.50 -44.71
C ALA A 18 -25.73 22.89 -46.07
N ALA A 19 -25.64 21.55 -46.15
CA ALA A 19 -26.73 20.72 -46.70
C ALA A 19 -26.25 19.34 -47.19
N SER A 20 -27.18 18.37 -47.04
CA SER A 20 -27.48 17.28 -47.98
C SER A 20 -26.53 16.06 -47.98
N THR A 21 -27.01 14.80 -48.10
CA THR A 21 -28.14 14.38 -48.92
C THR A 21 -28.61 12.95 -48.59
N ARG A 22 -29.94 12.76 -48.68
CA ARG A 22 -30.70 11.63 -49.29
C ARG A 22 -30.63 10.20 -48.70
N THR A 23 -31.65 9.34 -48.76
CA THR A 23 -33.11 9.39 -49.05
C THR A 23 -33.65 7.95 -48.98
N LEU A 24 -34.80 7.80 -48.27
CA LEU A 24 -35.99 6.93 -48.47
C LEU A 24 -35.85 5.45 -48.92
N MET A 25 -36.40 4.50 -48.12
CA MET A 25 -37.69 3.78 -48.28
C MET A 25 -37.82 2.96 -49.57
N THR A 26 -38.33 1.71 -49.59
CA THR A 26 -39.75 1.28 -49.62
C THR A 26 -39.76 -0.29 -49.54
N VAL A 27 -40.43 -0.99 -48.61
CA VAL A 27 -41.79 -1.63 -48.64
C VAL A 27 -41.91 -3.08 -49.18
N ARG A 28 -42.48 -3.94 -48.30
CA ARG A 28 -43.41 -5.10 -48.38
C ARG A 28 -43.13 -6.45 -49.13
N ARG A 29 -43.36 -7.51 -48.32
CA ARG A 29 -43.69 -8.97 -48.47
C ARG A 29 -44.85 -9.33 -49.46
N PRO A 30 -45.34 -10.60 -49.58
CA PRO A 30 -44.80 -12.00 -49.49
C PRO A 30 -45.23 -12.91 -50.70
N PHE A 31 -44.89 -14.21 -50.74
CA PHE A 31 -45.77 -15.42 -50.95
C PHE A 31 -45.01 -16.69 -51.47
N LEU A 32 -45.68 -17.84 -51.36
CA LEU A 32 -45.28 -19.27 -51.29
C LEU A 32 -44.69 -20.00 -52.52
N ALA A 33 -44.18 -21.22 -52.21
CA ALA A 33 -44.04 -22.48 -53.00
C ALA A 33 -42.70 -22.67 -53.77
N GLN A 34 -42.08 -23.85 -53.92
CA GLN A 34 -42.39 -25.25 -53.60
C GLN A 34 -41.09 -26.11 -53.69
N ARG A 35 -41.03 -27.22 -52.91
CA ARG A 35 -40.33 -28.52 -53.10
C ARG A 35 -38.93 -28.61 -53.77
N SER A 36 -37.98 -29.25 -53.08
CA SER A 36 -37.40 -30.52 -53.54
C SER A 36 -36.69 -31.27 -52.39
N ALA A 37 -36.64 -32.60 -52.51
CA ALA A 37 -36.27 -33.56 -51.49
C ALA A 37 -34.76 -33.90 -51.50
N ALA A 38 -34.19 -34.15 -50.32
CA ALA A 38 -33.02 -35.02 -50.13
C ALA A 38 -32.98 -35.53 -48.68
N MET A 39 -33.10 -36.86 -48.51
CA MET A 39 -32.69 -37.58 -47.30
C MET A 39 -31.15 -37.56 -47.20
N PRO A 40 -30.56 -37.56 -46.00
CA PRO A 40 -30.09 -38.85 -45.48
C PRO A 40 -30.15 -39.04 -43.96
N LEU A 41 -30.19 -40.34 -43.63
CA LEU A 41 -29.71 -41.05 -42.43
C LEU A 41 -30.24 -40.67 -41.04
N LEU A 42 -30.98 -41.64 -40.49
CA LEU A 42 -31.04 -41.95 -39.06
C LEU A 42 -29.63 -42.00 -38.48
N GLN A 43 -29.34 -41.07 -37.56
CA GLN A 43 -28.52 -41.37 -36.40
C GLN A 43 -29.29 -40.95 -35.15
N SER A 44 -29.64 -41.96 -34.37
CA SER A 44 -30.24 -41.85 -33.05
C SER A 44 -29.37 -40.98 -32.14
N THR A 45 -29.90 -39.84 -31.71
CA THR A 45 -29.35 -39.11 -30.57
C THR A 45 -29.97 -39.65 -29.27
N PRO A 46 -29.18 -40.04 -28.27
CA PRO A 46 -29.72 -40.19 -26.94
C PRO A 46 -29.95 -38.79 -26.35
N VAL A 47 -31.16 -38.55 -25.85
CA VAL A 47 -31.48 -37.38 -25.03
C VAL A 47 -30.71 -37.52 -23.71
N TRP A 48 -29.59 -36.83 -23.59
CA TRP A 48 -28.95 -36.56 -22.30
C TRP A 48 -29.39 -35.18 -21.82
N ASN A 49 -30.46 -35.18 -21.05
CA ASN A 49 -30.81 -34.08 -20.17
C ASN A 49 -30.07 -34.35 -18.85
N GLY A 50 -29.01 -33.61 -18.56
CA GLY A 50 -28.20 -33.87 -17.37
C GLY A 50 -27.05 -32.89 -17.21
N MET A 51 -27.32 -31.84 -16.42
CA MET A 51 -26.35 -31.04 -15.68
C MET A 51 -25.19 -30.47 -16.50
N LYS A 52 -25.35 -29.22 -16.94
CA LYS A 52 -24.21 -28.32 -17.18
C LYS A 52 -23.51 -28.12 -15.84
N THR A 53 -22.62 -29.03 -15.46
CA THR A 53 -21.62 -28.74 -14.44
C THR A 53 -20.78 -27.60 -14.98
N ASN A 54 -20.91 -26.46 -14.32
CA ASN A 54 -20.14 -25.27 -14.62
C ASN A 54 -18.66 -25.59 -14.31
N ILE A 55 -17.94 -26.13 -15.29
CA ILE A 55 -16.50 -26.44 -15.22
C ILE A 55 -15.63 -25.19 -15.41
N TYR A 56 -16.24 -24.00 -15.47
CA TYR A 56 -15.54 -22.72 -15.33
C TYR A 56 -15.33 -22.41 -13.86
N GLY A 57 -14.36 -23.09 -13.26
CA GLY A 57 -14.01 -22.89 -11.85
C GLY A 57 -12.77 -23.61 -11.37
N ALA A 58 -11.96 -24.19 -12.26
CA ALA A 58 -10.55 -24.38 -11.94
C ALA A 58 -9.90 -23.00 -12.04
N GLN A 59 -10.06 -22.19 -10.98
CA GLN A 59 -9.17 -21.06 -10.77
C GLN A 59 -7.77 -21.64 -10.86
N GLN A 60 -7.02 -21.25 -11.89
CA GLN A 60 -5.59 -21.47 -11.94
C GLN A 60 -5.05 -21.10 -10.55
N LEU A 61 -4.43 -22.07 -9.88
CA LEU A 61 -3.54 -21.77 -8.76
C LEU A 61 -2.60 -20.70 -9.29
N ARG A 62 -2.84 -19.44 -8.94
CA ARG A 62 -1.93 -18.37 -9.26
C ARG A 62 -0.68 -18.74 -8.49
N THR A 63 0.35 -19.20 -9.20
CA THR A 63 1.68 -19.34 -8.62
C THR A 63 2.04 -17.96 -8.08
N MET A 64 1.89 -17.80 -6.76
CA MET A 64 2.30 -16.59 -6.07
C MET A 64 3.81 -16.50 -6.20
N PHE A 65 4.29 -15.41 -6.80
CA PHE A 65 5.72 -15.16 -6.96
C PHE A 65 6.09 -13.99 -6.06
N ILE A 66 6.82 -14.29 -4.99
CA ILE A 66 7.28 -13.30 -4.02
C ILE A 66 8.60 -12.72 -4.51
N GLN A 67 8.63 -11.41 -4.76
CA GLN A 67 9.87 -10.68 -5.06
C GLN A 67 10.52 -10.23 -3.76
N THR A 68 11.85 -10.10 -3.75
CA THR A 68 12.58 -9.53 -2.61
C THR A 68 13.37 -8.31 -3.01
N GLU A 69 13.23 -7.23 -2.26
CA GLU A 69 13.96 -5.98 -2.43
C GLU A 69 14.81 -5.70 -1.18
N THR A 70 16.03 -5.21 -1.40
CA THR A 70 16.91 -4.77 -0.31
C THR A 70 16.46 -3.41 0.19
N THR A 71 16.49 -3.22 1.50
CA THR A 71 16.25 -1.92 2.13
C THR A 71 17.58 -1.24 2.46
N PRO A 72 17.59 0.08 2.77
CA PRO A 72 18.79 0.74 3.31
C PRO A 72 19.32 0.12 4.61
N ASN A 73 18.49 -0.64 5.33
CA ASN A 73 18.85 -1.38 6.53
C ASN A 73 19.29 -2.82 6.17
N GLN A 74 20.52 -3.21 6.54
CA GLN A 74 21.06 -4.54 6.23
C GLN A 74 20.33 -5.68 6.94
N ASP A 75 19.74 -5.38 8.10
CA ASP A 75 18.97 -6.33 8.90
C ASP A 75 17.50 -6.37 8.50
N SER A 76 17.06 -5.58 7.53
CA SER A 76 15.68 -5.60 7.04
C SER A 76 15.60 -5.91 5.54
N LEU A 77 14.67 -6.80 5.18
CA LEU A 77 14.42 -7.18 3.79
C LEU A 77 12.93 -7.08 3.48
N LYS A 78 12.61 -6.51 2.31
CA LYS A 78 11.25 -6.32 1.83
C LYS A 78 10.84 -7.48 0.92
N PHE A 79 9.66 -8.03 1.17
CA PHE A 79 9.05 -9.14 0.43
C PHE A 79 7.75 -8.67 -0.21
N ILE A 80 7.65 -8.76 -1.53
CA ILE A 80 6.51 -8.28 -2.32
C ILE A 80 5.78 -9.49 -2.91
N PRO A 81 4.67 -9.94 -2.30
CA PRO A 81 3.92 -11.11 -2.76
C PRO A 81 3.14 -10.89 -4.06
N GLY A 82 3.06 -9.65 -4.56
CA GLY A 82 2.30 -9.28 -5.75
C GLY A 82 0.78 -9.18 -5.51
N THR A 83 0.38 -9.09 -4.26
CA THR A 83 -1.01 -8.88 -3.81
C THR A 83 -1.01 -7.87 -2.67
N ALA A 84 -2.14 -7.17 -2.48
CA ALA A 84 -2.30 -6.24 -1.37
C ALA A 84 -2.21 -7.02 -0.04
N VAL A 85 -1.36 -6.53 0.86
CA VAL A 85 -1.15 -7.09 2.20
C VAL A 85 -2.05 -6.37 3.19
N MET A 86 -2.06 -5.04 3.17
CA MET A 86 -2.89 -4.21 4.04
C MET A 86 -3.90 -3.40 3.20
N PRO A 87 -5.15 -3.22 3.69
CA PRO A 87 -6.14 -2.39 3.01
C PRO A 87 -5.80 -0.89 3.13
N ASP A 88 -6.30 -0.08 2.19
CA ASP A 88 -6.37 1.40 2.28
C ASP A 88 -5.06 2.12 2.64
N SER A 89 -3.92 1.61 2.15
CA SER A 89 -2.57 2.14 2.45
C SER A 89 -2.21 2.19 3.95
N SER A 90 -2.92 1.41 4.76
CA SER A 90 -2.62 1.23 6.18
C SER A 90 -1.37 0.36 6.36
N THR A 91 -0.76 0.49 7.53
CA THR A 91 0.46 -0.25 7.87
C THR A 91 0.39 -0.78 9.30
N ALA A 92 0.94 -1.97 9.52
CA ALA A 92 0.95 -2.62 10.82
C ALA A 92 2.38 -3.06 11.19
N GLU A 93 2.77 -2.84 12.44
CA GLU A 93 4.09 -3.22 12.96
C GLU A 93 3.96 -4.21 14.11
N PHE A 94 4.78 -5.25 14.06
CA PHE A 94 4.87 -6.29 15.07
C PHE A 94 6.32 -6.40 15.51
N LEU A 95 6.59 -6.04 16.76
CA LEU A 95 7.93 -6.01 17.34
C LEU A 95 8.24 -7.23 18.22
N ASP A 96 7.21 -7.99 18.58
CA ASP A 96 7.33 -9.14 19.44
C ASP A 96 6.25 -10.19 19.13
N ALA A 97 6.46 -11.41 19.63
CA ALA A 97 5.56 -12.52 19.41
C ALA A 97 4.16 -12.30 20.01
N ARG A 98 4.03 -11.45 21.05
CA ARG A 98 2.72 -11.13 21.65
C ARG A 98 1.92 -10.25 20.70
N ASN A 99 2.49 -9.16 20.19
CA ASN A 99 1.79 -8.29 19.25
C ASN A 99 1.50 -9.02 17.94
N ALA A 100 2.37 -9.95 17.53
CA ALA A 100 2.16 -10.79 16.34
C ALA A 100 0.90 -11.69 16.42
N MET A 101 0.33 -11.94 17.62
CA MET A 101 -0.87 -12.78 17.76
C MET A 101 -2.11 -12.17 17.12
N SER A 102 -2.13 -10.86 16.88
CA SER A 102 -3.23 -10.19 16.16
C SER A 102 -3.24 -10.51 14.66
N SER A 103 -2.18 -11.09 14.10
CA SER A 103 -2.10 -11.49 12.70
C SER A 103 -1.67 -12.96 12.54
N PRO A 104 -2.46 -13.80 11.84
CA PRO A 104 -2.04 -15.18 11.55
C PRO A 104 -0.75 -15.24 10.73
N LEU A 105 -0.52 -14.29 9.82
CA LEU A 105 0.72 -14.19 9.05
C LEU A 105 1.89 -13.80 9.94
N ALA A 106 1.75 -12.74 10.74
CA ALA A 106 2.84 -12.29 11.63
C ALA A 106 3.22 -13.41 12.61
N LYS A 107 2.24 -14.08 13.20
CA LYS A 107 2.45 -15.23 14.08
C LYS A 107 3.29 -16.33 13.42
N LYS A 108 3.01 -16.68 12.17
CA LYS A 108 3.81 -17.69 11.42
C LYS A 108 5.22 -17.19 11.16
N LEU A 109 5.38 -15.92 10.79
CA LEU A 109 6.70 -15.34 10.52
C LEU A 109 7.58 -15.29 11.78
N PHE A 110 7.00 -14.95 12.93
CA PHE A 110 7.71 -14.95 14.22
C PHE A 110 8.08 -16.36 14.74
N GLN A 111 7.57 -17.43 14.14
CA GLN A 111 8.01 -18.80 14.46
C GLN A 111 9.31 -19.18 13.74
N ILE A 112 9.75 -18.37 12.77
CA ILE A 112 10.99 -18.59 12.05
C ILE A 112 12.14 -18.06 12.89
N ASP A 113 13.13 -18.91 13.14
CA ASP A 113 14.30 -18.56 13.94
C ASP A 113 15.06 -17.38 13.31
N GLY A 114 15.38 -16.38 14.14
CA GLY A 114 16.09 -15.17 13.74
C GLY A 114 15.21 -14.03 13.24
N VAL A 115 13.88 -14.18 13.23
CA VAL A 115 12.95 -13.06 12.95
C VAL A 115 12.73 -12.24 14.22
N ARG A 116 13.14 -10.96 14.17
CA ARG A 116 13.03 -10.01 15.28
C ARG A 116 11.80 -9.11 15.15
N GLY A 117 11.41 -8.76 13.94
CA GLY A 117 10.31 -7.84 13.68
C GLY A 117 9.66 -8.07 12.34
N VAL A 118 8.36 -7.81 12.26
CA VAL A 118 7.58 -7.92 11.02
C VAL A 118 6.79 -6.64 10.84
N PHE A 119 6.81 -6.10 9.64
CA PHE A 119 6.08 -4.90 9.27
C PHE A 119 5.28 -5.16 7.99
N PHE A 120 4.01 -4.82 8.00
CA PHE A 120 3.13 -4.91 6.83
C PHE A 120 2.92 -3.52 6.24
N GLY A 121 3.33 -3.37 4.99
CA GLY A 121 2.97 -2.24 4.14
C GLY A 121 1.71 -2.53 3.31
N PRO A 122 1.35 -1.62 2.38
CA PRO A 122 0.18 -1.77 1.53
C PRO A 122 0.22 -3.05 0.66
N ASP A 123 1.36 -3.34 0.05
CA ASP A 123 1.56 -4.46 -0.89
C ASP A 123 2.84 -5.27 -0.61
N PHE A 124 3.49 -5.04 0.54
CA PHE A 124 4.73 -5.70 0.91
C PHE A 124 4.76 -6.08 2.40
N VAL A 125 5.67 -7.00 2.72
CA VAL A 125 6.02 -7.39 4.09
C VAL A 125 7.51 -7.14 4.27
N THR A 126 7.89 -6.30 5.23
CA THR A 126 9.29 -6.13 5.64
C THR A 126 9.56 -7.00 6.85
N ILE A 127 10.61 -7.80 6.79
CA ILE A 127 11.08 -8.62 7.91
C ILE A 127 12.40 -8.04 8.39
N THR A 128 12.53 -7.87 9.70
CA THR A 128 13.77 -7.50 10.36
C THR A 128 14.30 -8.72 11.09
N LYS A 129 15.56 -9.08 10.83
CA LYS A 129 16.23 -10.22 11.43
C LYS A 129 17.12 -9.83 12.60
N ASP A 130 17.57 -10.81 13.36
CA ASP A 130 18.69 -10.66 14.29
C ASP A 130 20.02 -10.46 13.53
N GLN A 131 21.00 -9.81 14.19
CA GLN A 131 22.26 -9.42 13.56
C GLN A 131 23.09 -10.63 13.09
N ASP A 132 23.02 -11.73 13.84
CA ASP A 132 23.72 -12.99 13.58
C ASP A 132 22.96 -13.94 12.62
N ALA A 133 21.70 -13.64 12.31
CA ALA A 133 20.90 -14.45 11.40
C ALA A 133 21.27 -14.22 9.92
N ILE A 134 21.11 -15.27 9.10
CA ILE A 134 21.54 -15.32 7.70
C ILE A 134 20.32 -15.44 6.77
N TRP A 135 20.13 -14.44 5.90
CA TRP A 135 18.99 -14.37 4.99
C TRP A 135 18.83 -15.61 4.09
N GLN A 136 19.92 -16.21 3.60
CA GLN A 136 19.86 -17.39 2.73
C GLN A 136 19.19 -18.59 3.40
N LEU A 137 19.29 -18.70 4.72
CA LEU A 137 18.70 -19.80 5.49
C LEU A 137 17.23 -19.51 5.84
N MET A 138 16.89 -18.25 6.08
CA MET A 138 15.54 -17.83 6.48
C MET A 138 14.57 -17.70 5.29
N LYS A 139 15.07 -17.33 4.11
CA LYS A 139 14.23 -17.07 2.92
C LYS A 139 13.29 -18.22 2.55
N PRO A 140 13.74 -19.49 2.51
CA PRO A 140 12.85 -20.62 2.20
C PRO A 140 11.63 -20.69 3.14
N ASP A 141 11.85 -20.57 4.44
CA ASP A 141 10.78 -20.64 5.44
C ASP A 141 9.85 -19.43 5.36
N ILE A 142 10.40 -18.24 5.15
CA ILE A 142 9.63 -17.01 4.96
C ILE A 142 8.71 -17.13 3.73
N TYR A 143 9.25 -17.59 2.60
CA TYR A 143 8.45 -17.79 1.39
C TYR A 143 7.33 -18.80 1.62
N SER A 144 7.63 -19.92 2.28
CA SER A 144 6.60 -20.92 2.61
C SER A 144 5.50 -20.32 3.48
N ALA A 145 5.87 -19.59 4.54
CA ALA A 145 4.92 -18.98 5.45
C ALA A 145 3.97 -17.99 4.74
N ILE A 146 4.52 -17.13 3.88
CA ILE A 146 3.74 -16.15 3.10
C ILE A 146 2.84 -16.86 2.09
N MET A 147 3.37 -17.80 1.31
CA MET A 147 2.59 -18.54 0.31
C MET A 147 1.46 -19.34 0.95
N ASP A 148 1.74 -20.07 2.03
CA ASP A 148 0.73 -20.86 2.74
C ASP A 148 -0.36 -19.98 3.35
N PHE A 149 0.01 -18.81 3.86
CA PHE A 149 -0.96 -17.85 4.38
C PHE A 149 -1.91 -17.36 3.29
N PHE A 150 -1.40 -16.85 2.18
CA PHE A 150 -2.25 -16.35 1.10
C PHE A 150 -3.05 -17.46 0.40
N ALA A 151 -2.51 -18.67 0.34
CA ALA A 151 -3.25 -19.84 -0.14
C ALA A 151 -4.39 -20.25 0.80
N SER A 152 -4.24 -20.01 2.12
CA SER A 152 -5.27 -20.35 3.11
C SER A 152 -6.46 -19.40 3.13
N GLY A 153 -6.32 -18.18 2.59
CA GLY A 153 -7.38 -17.17 2.57
C GLY A 153 -7.77 -16.63 3.95
N GLN A 154 -6.90 -16.81 4.96
CA GLN A 154 -7.11 -16.25 6.30
C GLN A 154 -7.03 -14.72 6.29
N PRO A 155 -7.71 -14.03 7.23
CA PRO A 155 -7.59 -12.59 7.36
C PRO A 155 -6.15 -12.21 7.78
N ILE A 156 -5.68 -11.06 7.29
CA ILE A 156 -4.33 -10.53 7.63
C ILE A 156 -4.28 -10.11 9.09
N ILE A 157 -5.33 -9.45 9.58
CA ILE A 157 -5.51 -9.04 10.99
C ILE A 157 -6.79 -9.68 11.50
N ASN A 158 -6.75 -10.26 12.70
CA ASN A 158 -7.92 -10.84 13.36
C ASN A 158 -8.86 -9.72 13.84
N GLU A 159 -10.15 -9.85 13.56
CA GLU A 159 -11.19 -8.85 13.91
C GLU A 159 -11.28 -8.55 15.42
N ASP A 160 -10.88 -9.51 16.27
CA ASP A 160 -10.88 -9.38 17.74
C ASP A 160 -9.68 -8.58 18.29
N SER A 161 -8.77 -8.13 17.41
CA SER A 161 -7.59 -7.38 17.81
C SER A 161 -7.93 -5.90 17.89
N ASP A 162 -8.43 -5.46 19.05
CA ASP A 162 -8.65 -4.04 19.34
C ASP A 162 -7.36 -3.23 19.07
N GLY A 163 -7.30 -2.51 17.94
CA GLY A 163 -6.35 -1.41 17.70
C GLY A 163 -4.91 -1.77 17.31
N ALA A 164 -4.55 -3.03 17.08
CA ALA A 164 -3.18 -3.39 16.70
C ALA A 164 -2.91 -3.19 15.19
N GLY A 165 -2.67 -1.94 14.78
CA GLY A 165 -2.01 -1.64 13.51
C GLY A 165 -2.87 -1.12 12.36
N LEU A 166 -4.04 -0.53 12.64
CA LEU A 166 -4.65 0.41 11.69
C LEU A 166 -4.45 1.82 12.24
N HIS A 167 -3.43 2.52 11.76
CA HIS A 167 -3.22 3.92 12.12
C HIS A 167 -3.53 4.79 10.92
N ASN A 168 -4.69 5.45 11.02
CA ASN A 168 -5.08 6.58 10.18
C ASN A 168 -4.62 7.88 10.86
N ASP A 169 -3.36 7.91 11.29
CA ASP A 169 -2.74 9.03 12.01
C ASP A 169 -2.69 10.32 11.17
N THR A 170 -2.67 10.17 9.85
CA THR A 170 -2.74 11.27 8.88
C THR A 170 -4.16 11.67 8.47
N MET A 171 -5.21 11.03 9.02
CA MET A 171 -6.58 11.44 8.71
C MET A 171 -6.81 12.87 9.19
N ILE A 172 -7.24 13.73 8.26
CA ILE A 172 -7.54 15.13 8.53
C ILE A 172 -8.88 15.20 9.25
N ASN A 173 -8.87 15.73 10.46
CA ASN A 173 -10.06 15.99 11.26
C ASN A 173 -10.46 17.47 11.16
N GLU A 174 -11.74 17.77 11.36
CA GLU A 174 -12.24 19.16 11.32
C GLU A 174 -11.63 20.05 12.42
N ASP A 175 -11.16 19.45 13.52
CA ASP A 175 -10.52 20.15 14.64
C ASP A 175 -9.02 20.41 14.42
N ASP A 176 -8.42 19.86 13.35
CA ASP A 176 -7.00 20.05 13.07
C ASP A 176 -6.75 21.48 12.58
N SER A 177 -5.68 22.12 13.08
CA SER A 177 -5.25 23.42 12.55
C SER A 177 -4.80 23.30 11.09
N GLU A 178 -4.92 24.39 10.31
CA GLU A 178 -4.50 24.41 8.90
C GLU A 178 -3.05 23.89 8.72
N VAL A 179 -2.16 24.22 9.65
CA VAL A 179 -0.78 23.74 9.67
C VAL A 179 -0.70 22.23 9.86
N VAL A 180 -1.47 21.66 10.79
CA VAL A 180 -1.51 20.20 11.01
C VAL A 180 -2.08 19.48 9.79
N GLN A 181 -3.10 20.04 9.15
CA GLN A 181 -3.66 19.47 7.92
C GLN A 181 -2.62 19.44 6.78
N MET A 182 -1.89 20.54 6.59
CA MET A 182 -0.79 20.60 5.61
C MET A 182 0.33 19.61 5.93
N ILE A 183 0.70 19.45 7.21
CA ILE A 183 1.70 18.46 7.63
C ILE A 183 1.22 17.06 7.25
N LYS A 184 0.00 16.69 7.64
CA LYS A 184 -0.59 15.37 7.35
C LYS A 184 -0.67 15.10 5.84
N GLU A 185 -1.09 16.06 5.05
CA GLU A 185 -1.15 15.94 3.58
C GLU A 185 0.24 15.73 2.97
N LEU A 186 1.24 16.50 3.40
CA LEU A 186 2.61 16.36 2.88
C LEU A 186 3.24 15.03 3.28
N LEU A 187 2.98 14.56 4.50
CA LEU A 187 3.43 13.26 4.97
C LEU A 187 2.88 12.15 4.08
N ASP A 188 1.57 12.16 3.84
CA ASP A 188 0.90 11.09 3.08
C ASP A 188 1.22 11.11 1.58
N THR A 189 1.29 12.30 0.98
CA THR A 189 1.45 12.44 -0.48
C THR A 189 2.90 12.36 -0.97
N ARG A 190 3.89 12.69 -0.12
CA ARG A 190 5.31 12.76 -0.53
C ARG A 190 6.25 11.95 0.34
N ILE A 191 6.10 12.00 1.67
CA ILE A 191 7.07 11.38 2.58
C ILE A 191 6.86 9.86 2.65
N ARG A 192 5.64 9.43 2.98
CA ARG A 192 5.30 8.02 3.17
C ARG A 192 5.61 7.16 1.94
N PRO A 193 5.30 7.58 0.69
CA PRO A 193 5.65 6.79 -0.49
C PRO A 193 7.14 6.46 -0.57
N SER A 194 8.01 7.45 -0.36
CA SER A 194 9.46 7.23 -0.41
C SER A 194 9.97 6.34 0.73
N ILE A 195 9.37 6.44 1.93
CA ILE A 195 9.77 5.62 3.08
C ILE A 195 9.26 4.18 2.94
N GLN A 196 8.08 4.00 2.36
CA GLN A 196 7.49 2.69 2.08
C GLN A 196 8.24 1.96 0.96
N ASP A 197 8.79 2.69 -0.01
CA ASP A 197 9.72 2.13 -1.00
C ASP A 197 10.92 1.48 -0.28
N ASP A 198 11.47 2.15 0.72
CA ASP A 198 12.55 1.66 1.60
C ASP A 198 12.09 0.58 2.62
N GLY A 199 10.80 0.20 2.62
CA GLY A 199 10.25 -0.87 3.46
C GLY A 199 9.94 -0.46 4.90
N GLY A 200 9.81 0.83 5.19
CA GLY A 200 9.37 1.36 6.47
C GLY A 200 8.08 2.17 6.36
N ASP A 201 7.73 2.88 7.44
CA ASP A 201 6.69 3.90 7.44
C ASP A 201 6.94 4.86 8.61
N ILE A 202 6.14 5.91 8.70
CA ILE A 202 6.14 6.86 9.81
C ILE A 202 4.74 7.01 10.39
N GLU A 203 4.68 7.34 11.66
CA GLU A 203 3.45 7.67 12.37
C GLU A 203 3.56 9.07 12.97
N TYR A 204 2.63 9.93 12.61
CA TYR A 204 2.43 11.25 13.17
C TYR A 204 1.91 11.17 14.62
N ARG A 205 2.67 11.74 15.55
CA ARG A 205 2.33 11.79 16.98
C ARG A 205 1.85 13.15 17.46
N GLY A 206 2.06 14.21 16.67
CA GLY A 206 1.58 15.55 16.98
C GLY A 206 2.50 16.66 16.52
N PHE A 207 2.05 17.90 16.75
CA PHE A 207 2.78 19.12 16.43
C PHE A 207 2.61 20.14 17.56
N VAL A 208 3.72 20.58 18.16
CA VAL A 208 3.72 21.52 19.30
C VAL A 208 4.90 22.48 19.15
N ASP A 209 4.66 23.78 19.30
CA ASP A 209 5.68 24.83 19.29
C ASP A 209 6.65 24.80 18.07
N GLY A 210 6.14 24.45 16.89
CA GLY A 210 6.94 24.34 15.66
C GLY A 210 7.65 22.99 15.50
N VAL A 211 7.53 22.07 16.46
CA VAL A 211 8.16 20.75 16.43
C VAL A 211 7.16 19.68 16.04
N VAL A 212 7.45 18.96 14.95
CA VAL A 212 6.66 17.80 14.51
C VAL A 212 7.21 16.53 15.16
N LYS A 213 6.35 15.77 15.84
CA LYS A 213 6.71 14.50 16.46
C LYS A 213 6.29 13.33 15.57
N LEU A 214 7.26 12.49 15.18
CA LEU A 214 7.04 11.33 14.33
C LEU A 214 7.61 10.07 14.99
N LYS A 215 6.93 8.94 14.89
CA LYS A 215 7.45 7.61 15.24
C LYS A 215 7.86 6.89 13.96
N LEU A 216 9.08 6.39 13.89
CA LEU A 216 9.58 5.60 12.74
C LEU A 216 9.19 4.13 12.92
N LYS A 217 8.78 3.47 11.82
CA LYS A 217 8.34 2.06 11.78
C LYS A 217 9.07 1.25 10.72
N GLY A 218 9.05 -0.07 10.87
CA GLY A 218 9.61 -1.02 9.90
C GLY A 218 11.12 -0.89 9.77
N ALA A 219 11.64 -0.92 8.54
CA ALA A 219 13.08 -0.87 8.26
C ALA A 219 13.78 0.37 8.84
N CYS A 220 13.06 1.47 9.01
CA CYS A 220 13.58 2.76 9.47
C CYS A 220 13.81 2.84 10.99
N ARG A 221 13.36 1.84 11.75
CA ARG A 221 13.38 1.86 13.22
C ARG A 221 14.75 1.52 13.83
N THR A 222 15.47 0.58 13.23
CA THR A 222 16.60 -0.12 13.88
C THR A 222 17.99 0.28 13.37
N CYS A 223 18.10 1.27 12.48
CA CYS A 223 19.37 1.65 11.89
C CYS A 223 19.75 3.08 12.29
N ASP A 224 20.63 3.24 13.29
CA ASP A 224 21.04 4.55 13.83
C ASP A 224 21.60 5.50 12.76
N SER A 225 22.36 4.96 11.80
CA SER A 225 22.91 5.74 10.69
C SER A 225 21.82 6.23 9.74
N SER A 226 20.76 5.44 9.52
CA SER A 226 19.64 5.81 8.66
C SER A 226 18.62 6.68 9.38
N THR A 227 18.43 6.53 10.70
CA THR A 227 17.48 7.31 11.49
C THR A 227 17.80 8.80 11.44
N VAL A 228 19.07 9.18 11.61
CA VAL A 228 19.49 10.60 11.56
C VAL A 228 19.32 11.17 10.16
N THR A 229 19.77 10.46 9.12
CA THR A 229 19.67 10.93 7.73
C THR A 229 18.21 11.06 7.30
N LEU A 230 17.37 10.08 7.62
CA LEU A 230 15.96 10.09 7.28
C LEU A 230 15.22 11.22 8.00
N LYS A 231 15.46 11.37 9.32
CA LYS A 231 14.90 12.49 10.10
C LYS A 231 15.26 13.83 9.45
N ASN A 232 16.53 14.05 9.13
CA ASN A 232 16.98 15.29 8.50
C ASN A 232 16.34 15.51 7.12
N GLY A 233 16.14 14.44 6.34
CA GLY A 233 15.43 14.51 5.07
C GLY A 233 13.98 14.96 5.23
N ILE A 234 13.26 14.36 6.18
CA ILE A 234 11.88 14.71 6.52
C ILE A 234 11.79 16.16 7.02
N GLU A 235 12.67 16.54 7.95
CA GLU A 235 12.74 17.89 8.52
C GLU A 235 12.96 18.95 7.44
N ASN A 236 13.97 18.77 6.59
CA ASN A 236 14.25 19.70 5.49
C ASN A 236 13.05 19.85 4.55
N MET A 237 12.33 18.76 4.28
CA MET A 237 11.17 18.83 3.39
C MET A 237 9.99 19.54 4.06
N LEU A 238 9.70 19.24 5.32
CA LEU A 238 8.63 19.90 6.07
C LEU A 238 8.91 21.41 6.21
N MET A 239 10.13 21.79 6.62
CA MET A 239 10.53 23.20 6.74
C MET A 239 10.47 23.96 5.41
N HIS A 240 10.70 23.29 4.28
CA HIS A 240 10.63 23.91 2.96
C HIS A 240 9.21 24.27 2.55
N TYR A 241 8.23 23.41 2.85
CA TYR A 241 6.84 23.60 2.45
C TYR A 241 6.00 24.31 3.53
N ILE A 242 6.39 24.22 4.80
CA ILE A 242 5.62 24.71 5.96
C ILE A 242 6.56 25.54 6.85
N PRO A 243 6.57 26.88 6.72
CA PRO A 243 7.50 27.75 7.44
C PRO A 243 7.30 27.76 8.96
N GLU A 244 6.15 27.30 9.44
CA GLU A 244 5.84 27.14 10.88
C GLU A 244 6.57 25.94 11.51
N VAL A 245 7.04 24.97 10.70
CA VAL A 245 7.83 23.84 11.18
C VAL A 245 9.27 24.29 11.34
N THR A 246 9.82 24.11 12.54
CA THR A 246 11.20 24.48 12.89
C THR A 246 12.09 23.26 13.12
N ALA A 247 11.52 22.12 13.53
CA ALA A 247 12.25 20.89 13.77
C ALA A 247 11.34 19.65 13.69
N VAL A 248 11.96 18.47 13.53
CA VAL A 248 11.29 17.17 13.67
C VAL A 248 11.93 16.41 14.83
N GLU A 249 11.12 15.75 15.65
CA GLU A 249 11.59 14.90 16.73
C GLU A 249 11.03 13.48 16.61
N GLN A 250 11.87 12.49 16.95
CA GLN A 250 11.42 11.11 17.01
C GLN A 250 10.70 10.88 18.34
N ALA A 251 9.45 10.43 18.26
CA ALA A 251 8.68 10.01 19.40
C ALA A 251 8.87 8.50 19.64
N PHE A 252 8.97 8.13 20.91
CA PHE A 252 9.04 6.75 21.38
C PHE A 252 7.83 6.48 22.28
N ASP A 253 7.33 5.26 22.28
CA ASP A 253 6.28 4.87 23.22
C ASP A 253 6.91 4.51 24.57
N ALA A 254 6.09 4.47 25.63
CA ALA A 254 6.58 4.12 26.96
C ALA A 254 7.30 2.76 27.00
N GLU A 255 6.87 1.81 26.16
CA GLU A 255 7.53 0.49 26.01
C GLU A 255 8.90 0.60 25.32
N ASP A 256 9.01 1.48 24.32
CA ASP A 256 10.26 1.75 23.61
C ASP A 256 11.28 2.42 24.55
N GLU A 257 10.83 3.38 25.36
CA GLU A 257 11.67 4.07 26.36
C GLU A 257 12.20 3.09 27.42
N VAL A 258 11.36 2.20 27.95
CA VAL A 258 11.77 1.17 28.92
C VAL A 258 12.80 0.24 28.29
N SER A 259 12.60 -0.18 27.04
CA SER A 259 13.53 -1.06 26.33
C SER A 259 14.90 -0.42 26.16
N GLN A 260 14.96 0.86 25.80
CA GLN A 260 16.22 1.60 25.67
C GLN A 260 16.93 1.79 27.01
N LEU A 261 16.18 2.12 28.08
CA LEU A 261 16.75 2.28 29.42
C LEU A 261 17.33 0.98 29.96
N GLU A 262 16.67 -0.15 29.74
CA GLU A 262 17.18 -1.46 30.14
C GLU A 262 18.44 -1.84 29.36
N PHE A 263 18.48 -1.50 28.06
CA PHE A 263 19.68 -1.67 27.23
C PHE A 263 20.86 -0.83 27.75
N GLU A 264 20.65 0.45 28.05
CA GLU A 264 21.69 1.34 28.57
C GLU A 264 22.20 0.87 29.96
N LYS A 265 21.29 0.40 30.82
CA LYS A 265 21.66 -0.22 32.11
C LYS A 265 22.50 -1.49 31.92
N LEU A 266 22.24 -2.27 30.87
CA LEU A 266 23.02 -3.47 30.56
C LEU A 266 24.41 -3.10 30.06
N GLU A 267 24.52 -2.14 29.15
CA GLU A 267 25.83 -1.66 28.65
C GLU A 267 26.69 -1.11 29.79
N ARG A 268 26.12 -0.29 30.68
CA ARG A 268 26.85 0.20 31.86
C ARG A 268 27.33 -0.94 32.77
N ARG A 269 26.57 -2.04 32.87
CA ARG A 269 27.00 -3.21 33.65
C ARG A 269 28.15 -3.96 32.98
N LEU A 270 28.09 -4.12 31.65
CA LEU A 270 29.16 -4.75 30.87
C LEU A 270 30.46 -3.94 30.89
N TYR A 271 30.38 -2.60 30.92
CA TYR A 271 31.56 -1.74 30.98
C TYR A 271 32.20 -1.65 32.38
N ASN A 272 31.41 -1.91 33.43
CA ASN A 272 31.87 -1.87 34.82
C ASN A 272 32.35 -3.24 35.34
N GLN A 273 32.50 -4.23 34.45
CA GLN A 273 32.98 -5.58 34.76
C GLN A 273 34.31 -5.84 34.05
#